data_AF-A0A4S3LJ59-F1
#
_entry.id   AF-A0A4S3LJ59-F1
#
_cell.length_a   1.000
_cell.length_b   1.000
_cell.length_c   1.000
_cell.angle_alpha   90.00
_cell.angle_beta   90.00
_cell.angle_gamma   90.00
#
_symmetry.space_group_name_H-M   'P 1'
#
loop_
_entity.id
_entity.type
_entity.pdbx_description
1 polymer ?
#
loop_
_entity_poly.entity_id
_entity_poly.type
_entity_poly.pdbx_seq_one_letter_code
_entity_poly.pdbx_strand_id
1 'polypeptide(L)'
;MKTTPLSLAISALLLSTAAASANDTPPELSQREVTLLTVDGLPFKDLNRSGKLEPYEDWRLTPEERAADLVKRMTLQEKAGVMMHGSAPTANSPIGAGTHYDMAAAEKMISGARVNSLITRLSAEDPAVMAEENNKLQQIAEKTRLGIPVTISSDPRNSFEYLIGASTSSG
;
A
#
# COMPACT_ATOMS: atom_id res chain seq x y z
N MET A 1 27.56 67.25 21.34
CA MET A 1 26.44 66.37 20.92
C MET A 1 26.98 64.96 20.81
N LYS A 2 26.44 64.03 21.61
CA LYS A 2 26.88 62.63 21.69
C LYS A 2 26.08 61.80 20.67
N THR A 3 26.75 61.02 19.83
CA THR A 3 26.09 60.05 18.93
C THR A 3 26.52 58.64 19.34
N THR A 4 25.55 57.84 19.80
CA THR A 4 25.70 56.42 20.10
C THR A 4 25.44 55.57 18.85
N PRO A 5 26.25 54.55 18.55
CA PRO A 5 25.93 53.62 17.46
C PRO A 5 25.00 52.51 17.97
N LEU A 6 23.98 52.20 17.17
CA LEU A 6 22.99 51.16 17.40
C LEU A 6 23.55 49.83 16.87
N SER A 7 23.86 48.88 17.77
CA SER A 7 24.27 47.53 17.38
C SER A 7 23.08 46.72 16.88
N LEU A 8 23.18 46.23 15.64
CA LEU A 8 22.21 45.34 15.00
C LEU A 8 22.55 43.89 15.37
N ALA A 9 21.72 43.24 16.20
CA ALA A 9 21.86 41.83 16.53
C ALA A 9 21.19 40.98 15.43
N ILE A 10 21.99 40.18 14.72
CA ILE A 10 21.50 39.19 13.75
C ILE A 10 21.25 37.89 14.51
N SER A 11 19.98 37.55 14.74
CA SER A 11 19.58 36.23 15.22
C SER A 11 19.69 35.21 14.08
N ALA A 12 20.61 34.26 14.19
CA ALA A 12 20.68 33.09 13.32
C ALA A 12 19.57 32.11 13.72
N LEU A 13 18.58 31.95 12.85
CA LEU A 13 17.50 30.98 12.99
C LEU A 13 18.04 29.60 12.56
N LEU A 14 18.33 28.73 13.52
CA LEU A 14 18.67 27.33 13.25
C LEU A 14 17.40 26.58 12.80
N LEU A 15 17.28 26.34 11.49
CA LEU A 15 16.30 25.39 10.96
C LEU A 15 16.74 23.97 11.31
N SER A 16 16.15 23.41 12.37
CA SER A 16 16.19 21.97 12.63
C SER A 16 15.32 21.27 11.59
N THR A 17 15.94 20.60 10.61
CA THR A 17 15.25 19.60 9.80
C THR A 17 15.09 18.35 10.65
N ALA A 18 13.87 18.06 11.08
CA ALA A 18 13.54 16.77 11.67
C ALA A 18 13.77 15.69 10.61
N ALA A 19 14.88 14.96 10.70
CA ALA A 19 15.05 13.72 9.97
C ALA A 19 13.95 12.77 10.46
N ALA A 20 13.11 12.28 9.55
CA ALA A 20 12.17 11.22 9.86
C ALA A 20 12.97 10.03 10.40
N SER A 21 12.82 9.72 11.68
CA SER A 21 13.57 8.64 12.30
C SER A 21 13.15 7.32 11.65
N ALA A 22 14.13 6.57 11.17
CA ALA A 22 13.96 5.15 10.87
C ALA A 22 13.35 4.47 12.11
N ASN A 23 12.31 3.67 11.92
CA ASN A 23 11.74 2.86 13.00
C ASN A 23 12.74 1.75 13.33
N ASP A 24 13.25 1.71 14.56
CA ASP A 24 14.19 0.66 15.00
C ASP A 24 13.49 -0.61 15.52
N THR A 25 12.17 -0.57 15.71
CA THR A 25 11.39 -1.74 16.13
C THR A 25 10.94 -2.55 14.92
N PRO A 26 11.29 -3.85 14.85
CA PRO A 26 10.86 -4.70 13.74
C PRO A 26 9.34 -4.83 13.71
N PRO A 27 8.70 -4.61 12.54
CA PRO A 27 7.27 -4.86 12.40
C PRO A 27 6.99 -6.36 12.49
N GLU A 28 5.80 -6.72 12.95
CA GLU A 28 5.30 -8.09 12.80
C GLU A 28 5.05 -8.36 11.30
N LEU A 29 5.83 -9.27 10.72
CA LEU A 29 5.73 -9.60 9.31
C LEU A 29 4.87 -10.85 9.12
N SER A 30 3.67 -10.67 8.56
CA SER A 30 2.88 -11.76 7.99
C SER A 30 3.25 -11.94 6.52
N GLN A 31 3.47 -13.18 6.07
CA GLN A 31 3.73 -13.50 4.66
C GLN A 31 2.97 -14.76 4.24
N ARG A 32 2.68 -14.91 2.96
CA ARG A 32 2.06 -16.13 2.41
C ARG A 32 2.85 -16.70 1.23
N GLU A 33 3.40 -15.84 0.38
CA GLU A 33 3.91 -16.24 -0.95
C GLU A 33 5.38 -15.86 -1.19
N VAL A 34 6.00 -15.16 -0.25
CA VAL A 34 7.41 -14.75 -0.29
C VAL A 34 8.19 -15.43 0.83
N THR A 35 9.50 -15.35 0.76
CA THR A 35 10.41 -15.84 1.80
C THR A 35 10.88 -14.69 2.68
N LEU A 36 11.24 -14.99 3.93
CA LEU A 36 11.91 -14.03 4.81
C LEU A 36 13.43 -14.13 4.64
N LEU A 37 14.06 -12.96 4.58
CA LEU A 37 15.50 -12.78 4.72
C LEU A 37 15.81 -12.40 6.17
N THR A 38 16.97 -12.81 6.65
CA THR A 38 17.52 -12.33 7.91
C THR A 38 18.79 -11.55 7.61
N VAL A 39 18.76 -10.25 7.90
CA VAL A 39 19.91 -9.34 7.73
C VAL A 39 20.12 -8.63 9.05
N ASP A 40 21.34 -8.67 9.59
CA ASP A 40 21.68 -8.09 10.89
C ASP A 40 20.80 -8.56 12.06
N GLY A 41 20.29 -9.80 11.99
CA GLY A 41 19.37 -10.36 12.99
C GLY A 41 17.92 -9.87 12.87
N LEU A 42 17.60 -9.09 11.84
CA LEU A 42 16.27 -8.54 11.57
C LEU A 42 15.59 -9.24 10.38
N PRO A 43 14.26 -9.47 10.44
CA PRO A 43 13.53 -10.12 9.35
C PRO A 43 13.07 -9.11 8.28
N PHE A 44 13.12 -9.52 7.02
CA PHE A 44 12.65 -8.75 5.86
C PHE A 44 11.94 -9.67 4.86
N LYS A 45 10.98 -9.16 4.09
CA LYS A 45 10.36 -9.91 3.00
C LYS A 45 11.18 -9.79 1.73
N ASP A 46 11.52 -10.90 1.10
CA ASP A 46 12.07 -10.94 -0.27
C ASP A 46 10.93 -10.84 -1.29
N LEU A 47 10.42 -9.63 -1.49
CA LEU A 47 9.25 -9.35 -2.32
C LEU A 47 9.51 -9.63 -3.79
N ASN A 48 10.72 -9.40 -4.28
CA ASN A 48 11.09 -9.70 -5.67
C ASN A 48 11.76 -11.06 -5.89
N ARG A 49 11.99 -11.84 -4.83
CA ARG A 49 12.59 -13.19 -4.88
C ARG A 49 14.03 -13.17 -5.41
N SER A 50 14.78 -12.11 -5.09
CA SER A 50 16.18 -11.96 -5.50
C SER A 50 17.17 -12.66 -4.58
N GLY A 51 16.74 -13.08 -3.39
CA GLY A 51 17.60 -13.60 -2.33
C GLY A 51 18.47 -12.53 -1.67
N LYS A 52 18.21 -11.25 -1.92
CA LYS A 52 18.96 -10.11 -1.38
C LYS A 52 17.97 -9.09 -0.83
N LEU A 53 18.35 -8.43 0.27
CA LEU A 53 17.56 -7.32 0.80
C LEU A 53 17.72 -6.10 -0.11
N GLU A 54 16.66 -5.74 -0.82
CA GLU A 54 16.63 -4.55 -1.65
C GLU A 54 16.14 -3.32 -0.86
N PRO A 55 16.55 -2.09 -1.20
CA PRO A 55 16.17 -0.90 -0.44
C PRO A 55 14.65 -0.72 -0.27
N TYR A 56 13.83 -1.02 -1.28
CA TYR A 56 12.37 -0.91 -1.12
C TYR A 56 11.75 -1.91 -0.13
N GLU A 57 12.41 -3.03 0.12
CA GLU A 57 12.01 -4.08 1.07
C GLU A 57 12.48 -3.77 2.50
N ASP A 58 13.51 -2.92 2.63
CA ASP A 58 14.10 -2.52 3.90
C ASP A 58 13.22 -1.51 4.64
N TRP A 59 12.41 -2.00 5.59
CA TRP A 59 11.52 -1.18 6.41
C TRP A 59 12.27 -0.22 7.35
N ARG A 60 13.60 -0.33 7.48
CA ARG A 60 14.43 0.63 8.22
C ARG A 60 14.62 1.93 7.43
N LEU A 61 14.51 1.89 6.11
CA LEU A 61 14.62 3.09 5.27
C LEU A 61 13.34 3.92 5.27
N THR A 62 13.46 5.21 4.98
CA THR A 62 12.30 6.11 4.90
C THR A 62 11.35 5.71 3.76
N PRO A 63 10.04 5.99 3.87
CA PRO A 63 9.10 5.75 2.78
C PRO A 63 9.56 6.35 1.44
N GLU A 64 10.19 7.53 1.46
CA GLU A 64 10.70 8.22 0.28
C GLU A 64 11.84 7.46 -0.39
N GLU A 65 12.82 6.98 0.37
CA GLU A 65 13.93 6.16 -0.14
C GLU A 65 13.41 4.85 -0.74
N ARG A 66 12.50 4.18 -0.03
CA ARG A 66 11.89 2.91 -0.46
C ARG A 66 11.09 3.09 -1.75
N ALA A 67 10.28 4.14 -1.84
CA ALA A 67 9.50 4.45 -3.03
C ALA A 67 10.40 4.82 -4.22
N ALA A 68 11.46 5.60 -3.99
CA ALA A 68 12.41 5.98 -5.04
C ALA A 68 13.15 4.78 -5.62
N ASP A 69 13.53 3.80 -4.80
CA ASP A 69 14.11 2.53 -5.27
C ASP A 69 13.08 1.67 -6.01
N LEU A 70 11.87 1.51 -5.45
CA LEU A 70 10.79 0.75 -6.09
C LEU A 70 10.47 1.26 -7.50
N VAL A 71 10.29 2.57 -7.67
CA VAL A 71 9.93 3.17 -8.97
C VAL A 71 11.02 2.97 -10.02
N LYS A 72 12.31 2.93 -9.63
CA LYS A 72 13.41 2.61 -10.55
C LYS A 72 13.35 1.18 -11.06
N ARG A 73 12.83 0.26 -10.26
CA ARG A 73 12.69 -1.17 -10.59
C ARG A 73 11.47 -1.49 -11.42
N MET A 74 10.48 -0.60 -11.47
CA MET A 74 9.23 -0.83 -12.20
C MET A 74 9.41 -0.69 -13.72
N THR A 75 8.81 -1.64 -14.44
CA THR A 75 8.53 -1.54 -15.87
C THR A 75 7.52 -0.43 -16.15
N LEU A 76 7.44 0.02 -17.41
CA LEU A 76 6.41 0.99 -17.83
C LEU A 76 4.99 0.47 -17.55
N GLN A 77 4.74 -0.82 -17.75
CA GLN A 77 3.44 -1.44 -17.48
C GLN A 77 3.08 -1.39 -15.99
N GLU A 78 4.02 -1.70 -15.10
CA GLU A 78 3.77 -1.61 -13.65
C GLU A 78 3.53 -0.16 -13.24
N LYS A 79 4.30 0.80 -13.79
CA LYS A 79 4.07 2.23 -13.54
C LYS A 79 2.68 2.65 -13.99
N ALA A 80 2.25 2.19 -15.17
CA ALA A 80 0.92 2.45 -15.68
C ALA A 80 -0.17 1.85 -14.78
N GLY A 81 -0.01 0.59 -14.38
CA GLY A 81 -0.99 -0.15 -13.59
C GLY A 81 -1.22 0.46 -12.20
N VAL A 82 -0.17 0.88 -11.49
CA VAL A 82 -0.32 1.48 -10.15
C VAL A 82 -1.00 2.86 -10.16
N MET A 83 -1.11 3.52 -11.32
CA MET A 83 -1.88 4.76 -11.46
C MET A 83 -3.38 4.50 -11.68
N MET A 84 -3.78 3.24 -11.90
CA MET A 84 -5.17 2.88 -12.13
C MET A 84 -5.87 2.54 -10.81
N HIS A 85 -7.16 2.88 -10.73
CA HIS A 85 -8.03 2.48 -9.64
C HIS A 85 -9.15 1.58 -10.18
N GLY A 86 -9.12 0.30 -9.84
CA GLY A 86 -10.08 -0.70 -10.32
C GLY A 86 -11.24 -0.92 -9.36
N SER A 87 -12.29 -1.60 -9.84
CA SER A 87 -13.29 -2.24 -8.97
C SER A 87 -12.91 -3.69 -8.76
N ALA A 88 -12.81 -4.13 -7.50
CA ALA A 88 -12.48 -5.51 -7.20
C ALA A 88 -13.60 -6.43 -7.74
N PRO A 89 -13.29 -7.38 -8.63
CA PRO A 89 -14.31 -8.12 -9.35
C PRO A 89 -15.00 -9.14 -8.46
N THR A 90 -16.29 -9.33 -8.65
CA THR A 90 -17.11 -10.41 -8.06
C THR A 90 -17.82 -11.16 -9.18
N ALA A 91 -18.25 -12.38 -8.89
CA ALA A 91 -19.00 -13.17 -9.88
C ALA A 91 -20.29 -12.45 -10.28
N ASN A 92 -20.55 -12.39 -11.59
CA ASN A 92 -21.79 -11.87 -12.18
C ASN A 92 -22.15 -10.39 -11.85
N SER A 93 -21.17 -9.57 -11.45
CA SER A 93 -21.40 -8.14 -11.21
C SER A 93 -20.45 -7.26 -12.04
N PRO A 94 -20.97 -6.41 -12.93
CA PRO A 94 -20.12 -5.50 -13.73
C PRO A 94 -19.43 -4.42 -12.86
N ILE A 95 -19.91 -4.23 -11.63
CA ILE A 95 -19.38 -3.24 -10.69
C ILE A 95 -18.64 -3.87 -9.50
N GLY A 96 -18.56 -5.20 -9.43
CA GLY A 96 -17.89 -5.90 -8.32
C GLY A 96 -18.71 -5.98 -7.02
N ALA A 97 -20.05 -5.88 -7.10
CA ALA A 97 -20.92 -6.09 -5.94
C ALA A 97 -21.13 -7.60 -5.67
N GLY A 98 -21.03 -8.03 -4.43
CA GLY A 98 -21.20 -9.44 -4.06
C GLY A 98 -20.74 -9.74 -2.64
N THR A 99 -20.60 -11.02 -2.30
CA THR A 99 -20.09 -11.49 -1.00
C THR A 99 -18.66 -12.01 -1.07
N HIS A 100 -18.21 -12.41 -2.27
CA HIS A 100 -16.87 -12.97 -2.53
C HIS A 100 -16.33 -12.45 -3.86
N TYR A 101 -15.00 -12.29 -3.95
CA TYR A 101 -14.34 -11.88 -5.17
C TYR A 101 -14.27 -13.01 -6.19
N ASP A 102 -14.30 -12.63 -7.48
CA ASP A 102 -13.90 -13.50 -8.57
C ASP A 102 -12.36 -13.49 -8.64
N MET A 103 -11.75 -14.56 -8.10
CA MET A 103 -10.31 -14.64 -7.97
C MET A 103 -9.59 -14.71 -9.32
N ALA A 104 -10.20 -15.30 -10.35
CA ALA A 104 -9.59 -15.38 -11.68
C ALA A 104 -9.59 -14.01 -12.37
N ALA A 105 -10.69 -13.28 -12.26
CA ALA A 105 -10.77 -11.90 -12.74
C ALA A 105 -9.83 -10.98 -11.95
N ALA A 106 -9.75 -11.16 -10.62
CA ALA A 106 -8.85 -10.41 -9.76
C ALA A 106 -7.38 -10.65 -10.13
N GLU A 107 -7.00 -11.89 -10.41
CA GLU A 107 -5.64 -12.23 -10.84
C GLU A 107 -5.29 -11.58 -12.18
N LYS A 108 -6.22 -11.59 -13.15
CA LYS A 108 -6.03 -10.87 -14.41
C LYS A 108 -5.83 -9.36 -14.20
N MET A 109 -6.57 -8.76 -13.27
CA MET A 109 -6.48 -7.33 -12.97
C MET A 109 -5.18 -6.96 -12.22
N ILE A 110 -4.88 -7.67 -11.13
CA ILE A 110 -3.73 -7.38 -10.25
C ILE A 110 -2.42 -7.84 -10.91
N SER A 111 -2.33 -9.11 -11.29
CA SER A 111 -1.10 -9.66 -11.86
C SER A 111 -0.94 -9.30 -13.34
N GLY A 112 -2.02 -9.35 -14.12
CA GLY A 112 -1.97 -9.07 -15.55
C GLY A 112 -1.87 -7.57 -15.86
N ALA A 113 -2.79 -6.77 -15.35
CA ALA A 113 -2.86 -5.33 -15.62
C ALA A 113 -2.09 -4.46 -14.61
N ARG A 114 -1.50 -5.05 -13.56
CA ARG A 114 -0.68 -4.36 -12.54
C ARG A 114 -1.45 -3.32 -11.72
N VAL A 115 -2.77 -3.43 -11.66
CA VAL A 115 -3.61 -2.55 -10.84
C VAL A 115 -3.44 -2.94 -9.38
N ASN A 116 -3.08 -1.98 -8.53
CA ASN A 116 -2.92 -2.21 -7.11
C ASN A 116 -3.87 -1.40 -6.23
N SER A 117 -4.68 -0.50 -6.78
CA SER A 117 -5.68 0.24 -6.02
C SER A 117 -7.07 -0.23 -6.42
N LEU A 118 -7.85 -0.74 -5.46
CA LEU A 118 -9.15 -1.39 -5.73
C LEU A 118 -10.23 -0.87 -4.78
N ILE A 119 -11.40 -0.53 -5.31
CA ILE A 119 -12.61 -0.35 -4.49
C ILE A 119 -13.24 -1.71 -4.24
N THR A 120 -13.50 -2.03 -2.96
CA THR A 120 -14.34 -3.16 -2.59
C THR A 120 -15.81 -2.75 -2.52
N ARG A 121 -16.64 -3.58 -3.13
CA ARG A 121 -18.10 -3.52 -3.05
C ARG A 121 -18.66 -4.81 -2.45
N LEU A 122 -17.82 -5.53 -1.69
CA LEU A 122 -18.28 -6.68 -0.92
C LEU A 122 -19.23 -6.24 0.18
N SER A 123 -20.29 -7.01 0.38
CA SER A 123 -21.22 -6.89 1.48
C SER A 123 -21.34 -8.27 2.11
N ALA A 124 -20.89 -8.41 3.35
CA ALA A 124 -20.95 -9.65 4.11
C ALA A 124 -21.34 -9.32 5.55
N GLU A 125 -22.23 -10.12 6.14
CA GLU A 125 -22.73 -9.93 7.51
C GLU A 125 -21.63 -10.17 8.56
N ASP A 126 -20.65 -11.02 8.24
CA ASP A 126 -19.49 -11.29 9.09
C ASP A 126 -18.26 -10.53 8.57
N PRO A 127 -17.73 -9.55 9.33
CA PRO A 127 -16.49 -8.85 9.00
C PRO A 127 -15.28 -9.76 8.75
N ALA A 128 -15.25 -10.95 9.35
CA ALA A 128 -14.18 -11.92 9.12
C ALA A 128 -14.13 -12.36 7.65
N VAL A 129 -15.27 -12.54 6.99
CA VAL A 129 -15.35 -12.90 5.56
C VAL A 129 -14.72 -11.80 4.70
N MET A 130 -14.99 -10.52 5.00
CA MET A 130 -14.36 -9.41 4.27
C MET A 130 -12.84 -9.39 4.46
N ALA A 131 -12.36 -9.65 5.67
CA ALA A 131 -10.93 -9.71 5.96
C ALA A 131 -10.25 -10.87 5.21
N GLU A 132 -10.89 -12.04 5.16
CA GLU A 132 -10.42 -13.20 4.41
C GLU A 132 -10.38 -12.95 2.89
N GLU A 133 -11.43 -12.35 2.33
CA GLU A 133 -11.48 -12.00 0.91
C GLU A 133 -10.41 -10.97 0.53
N ASN A 134 -10.22 -9.93 1.35
CA ASN A 134 -9.15 -8.95 1.15
C ASN A 134 -7.75 -9.58 1.23
N ASN A 135 -7.57 -10.54 2.14
CA ASN A 135 -6.34 -11.32 2.24
C ASN A 135 -6.05 -12.16 0.99
N LYS A 136 -7.07 -12.63 0.28
CA LYS A 136 -6.89 -13.36 -0.99
C LYS A 136 -6.37 -12.42 -2.09
N LEU A 137 -6.84 -11.17 -2.16
CA LEU A 137 -6.30 -10.18 -3.10
C LEU A 137 -4.83 -9.84 -2.78
N GLN A 138 -4.48 -9.71 -1.49
CA GLN A 138 -3.09 -9.48 -1.08
C GLN A 138 -2.17 -10.64 -1.48
N GLN A 139 -2.64 -11.89 -1.43
CA GLN A 139 -1.86 -13.05 -1.90
C GLN A 139 -1.53 -12.98 -3.39
N ILE A 140 -2.49 -12.54 -4.22
CA ILE A 140 -2.23 -12.31 -5.65
C ILE A 140 -1.16 -11.23 -5.83
N ALA A 141 -1.28 -10.13 -5.09
CA ALA A 141 -0.34 -9.01 -5.17
C ALA A 141 1.08 -9.42 -4.76
N GLU A 142 1.21 -10.19 -3.67
CA GLU A 142 2.48 -10.70 -3.14
C GLU A 142 3.18 -11.63 -4.16
N LYS A 143 2.43 -12.35 -5.01
CA LYS A 143 2.97 -13.18 -6.13
C LYS A 143 3.56 -12.37 -7.28
N THR A 144 3.23 -11.09 -7.40
CA THR A 144 3.73 -10.27 -8.51
C THR A 144 5.25 -10.05 -8.39
N ARG A 145 5.87 -9.64 -9.51
CA ARG A 145 7.33 -9.51 -9.64
C ARG A 145 7.98 -8.63 -8.56
N LEU A 146 7.30 -7.58 -8.11
CA LEU A 146 7.80 -6.65 -7.09
C LEU A 146 7.03 -6.77 -5.77
N GLY A 147 6.05 -7.67 -5.67
CA GLY A 147 5.24 -7.86 -4.46
C GLY A 147 4.54 -6.59 -3.97
N ILE A 148 4.19 -5.66 -4.86
CA ILE A 148 3.54 -4.39 -4.47
C ILE A 148 2.13 -4.72 -3.97
N PRO A 149 1.78 -4.39 -2.70
CA PRO A 149 0.50 -4.78 -2.13
C PRO A 149 -0.67 -4.04 -2.79
N VAL A 150 -1.87 -4.61 -2.67
CA VAL A 150 -3.08 -3.86 -3.01
C VAL A 150 -3.46 -2.88 -1.90
N THR A 151 -3.94 -1.70 -2.28
CA THR A 151 -4.72 -0.80 -1.42
C THR A 151 -6.19 -1.04 -1.69
N ILE A 152 -6.98 -1.14 -0.63
CA ILE A 152 -8.42 -1.40 -0.71
C ILE A 152 -9.15 -0.17 -0.18
N SER A 153 -9.93 0.44 -1.06
CA SER A 153 -10.85 1.54 -0.72
C SER A 153 -12.29 1.01 -0.61
N SER A 154 -13.12 1.74 0.12
CA SER A 154 -14.56 1.46 0.23
C SER A 154 -15.30 2.77 0.39
N ASP A 155 -16.54 2.82 -0.09
CA ASP A 155 -17.50 3.84 0.33
C ASP A 155 -17.73 3.71 1.86
N PRO A 156 -18.04 4.81 2.58
CA PRO A 156 -18.26 4.78 4.03
C PRO A 156 -19.30 3.73 4.43
N ARG A 157 -19.02 2.94 5.48
CA ARG A 157 -19.88 1.80 5.89
C ARG A 157 -20.73 2.06 7.13
N ASN A 158 -20.52 3.17 7.84
CA ASN A 158 -21.10 3.45 9.15
C ASN A 158 -21.99 4.71 9.22
N SER A 159 -22.25 5.37 8.09
CA SER A 159 -23.12 6.56 8.01
C SER A 159 -23.85 6.73 6.68
N PHE A 160 -23.74 5.75 5.78
CA PHE A 160 -24.27 5.81 4.41
C PHE A 160 -25.62 5.10 4.35
N GLU A 161 -26.67 5.78 3.88
CA GLU A 161 -27.94 5.12 3.57
C GLU A 161 -27.74 4.22 2.34
N TYR A 162 -28.13 2.96 2.45
CA TYR A 162 -28.13 2.05 1.31
C TYR A 162 -29.14 2.54 0.27
N LEU A 163 -28.63 2.92 -0.91
CA LEU A 163 -29.42 3.33 -2.06
C LEU A 163 -29.17 2.31 -3.18
N ILE A 164 -30.22 1.55 -3.50
CA ILE A 164 -30.19 0.52 -4.54
C ILE A 164 -29.65 1.12 -5.85
N GLY A 165 -28.55 0.55 -6.35
CA GLY A 165 -27.93 0.96 -7.62
C GLY A 165 -26.90 2.09 -7.53
N ALA A 166 -26.73 2.71 -6.36
CA ALA A 166 -25.73 3.76 -6.12
C ALA A 166 -24.71 3.38 -5.04
N SER A 167 -25.11 2.56 -4.06
CA SER A 167 -24.24 2.10 -2.98
C SER A 167 -24.41 0.60 -2.71
N THR A 168 -23.49 0.05 -1.92
CA THR A 168 -23.57 -1.31 -1.40
C THR A 168 -23.96 -1.30 0.07
N SER A 169 -24.64 -2.35 0.53
CA SER A 169 -24.98 -2.52 1.96
C SER A 169 -23.72 -2.41 2.82
N SER A 170 -23.88 -1.90 4.04
CA SER A 170 -22.79 -1.65 4.99
C SER A 170 -21.98 -2.92 5.33
N GLY A 171 -22.57 -4.10 5.17
CA GLY A 171 -22.10 -5.29 5.89
C GLY A 171 -22.64 -5.25 7.31
#